data_AF-A0A2J0MHB2-F1
#
_entry.id   AF-A0A2J0MHB2-F1
#
_cell.length_a   1.000
_cell.length_b   1.000
_cell.length_c   1.000
_cell.angle_alpha   90.00
_cell.angle_beta   90.00
_cell.angle_gamma   90.00
#
_symmetry.space_group_name_H-M   'P 1'
#
loop_
_entity.id
_entity.type
_entity.pdbx_description
1 polymer ?
#
loop_
_entity_poly.entity_id
_entity_poly.type
_entity_poly.pdbx_seq_one_letter_code
_entity_poly.pdbx_strand_id
1 'polypeptide(L)' 'MGFEENLKKLEKIVEELHSEKLSLEKSIEKFEDGVKLADTCIKSLDSMKKKIEVISKAKDGKIKIMPFEEKE' A
#
# COMPACT_ATOMS: atom_id res chain seq x y z
N MET A 1 -10.54 -1.13 -5.88
CA MET A 1 -9.93 -2.30 -5.21
C MET A 1 -9.57 -1.90 -3.80
N GLY A 2 -9.99 -2.68 -2.79
CA GLY A 2 -9.71 -2.37 -1.38
C GLY A 2 -8.31 -2.82 -0.95
N PHE A 3 -7.85 -2.35 0.21
CA PHE A 3 -6.56 -2.75 0.80
C PHE A 3 -6.44 -4.27 0.93
N GLU A 4 -7.45 -4.94 1.50
CA GLU A 4 -7.45 -6.40 1.68
C GLU A 4 -7.38 -7.17 0.35
N GLU A 5 -7.99 -6.63 -0.71
CA GLU A 5 -7.94 -7.25 -2.04
C GLU A 5 -6.54 -7.16 -2.64
N ASN A 6 -5.88 -6.01 -2.48
CA ASN A 6 -4.51 -5.82 -2.93
C ASN A 6 -3.52 -6.67 -2.11
N LEU A 7 -3.75 -6.81 -0.81
CA LEU A 7 -2.94 -7.66 0.05
C LEU A 7 -3.06 -9.14 -0.37
N LYS A 8 -4.27 -9.64 -0.61
CA LYS A 8 -4.48 -11.02 -1.11
C LYS A 8 -3.81 -11.28 -2.46
N LYS A 9 -3.82 -10.30 -3.36
CA LYS A 9 -3.13 -10.40 -4.64
C LYS A 9 -1.61 -10.46 -4.44
N LEU A 10 -1.06 -9.70 -3.49
CA LEU A 10 0.36 -9.71 -3.17
C LEU A 10 0.79 -11.06 -2.59
N GLU A 11 0.01 -11.61 -1.65
CA GLU A 11 0.24 -12.95 -1.11
C GLU A 11 0.29 -14.00 -2.22
N LYS A 12 -0.67 -13.96 -3.15
CA LYS A 12 -0.70 -14.87 -4.30
C LYS A 12 0.54 -14.73 -5.19
N ILE A 13 1.00 -13.51 -5.45
CA ILE A 13 2.23 -13.27 -6.22
C ILE A 13 3.44 -13.90 -5.51
N VAL A 14 3.53 -13.75 -4.19
CA VAL A 14 4.60 -14.35 -3.38
C VAL A 14 4.54 -15.88 -3.41
N GLU A 15 3.35 -16.48 -3.37
CA GLU A 15 3.18 -17.93 -3.54
C GLU A 15 3.61 -18.40 -4.94
N GLU A 16 3.23 -17.66 -5.99
CA GLU A 16 3.62 -17.97 -7.37
C GLU A 16 5.14 -17.86 -7.58
N LEU A 17 5.79 -16.87 -6.97
CA LEU A 17 7.25 -16.68 -7.02
C LEU A 17 8.03 -17.78 -6.30
N HIS A 18 7.47 -18.40 -5.28
CA HIS A 18 8.07 -19.57 -4.61
C HIS A 18 7.86 -20.88 -5.37
N SER A 19 7.07 -20.88 -6.45
CA SER A 19 6.82 -22.09 -7.22
C SER A 19 8.02 -22.45 -8.09
N GLU A 20 8.53 -23.68 -7.96
CA GLU A 20 9.62 -24.24 -8.78
C GLU A 20 9.27 -24.35 -10.28
N LYS A 21 8.02 -24.08 -10.67
CA LYS A 21 7.52 -24.17 -12.05
C LYS A 21 7.54 -22.83 -12.80
N LEU A 22 7.96 -21.75 -12.16
CA LEU A 22 7.97 -20.42 -12.76
C LEU A 22 9.24 -20.23 -13.61
N SER A 23 9.08 -19.81 -14.87
CA SER A 23 10.23 -19.45 -15.70
C SER A 23 10.86 -18.15 -15.19
N LEU A 24 12.13 -17.91 -15.52
CA LEU A 24 12.85 -16.71 -15.12
C LEU A 24 12.13 -15.43 -15.59
N GLU A 25 11.70 -15.39 -16.85
CA GLU A 25 10.95 -14.25 -17.41
C GLU A 25 9.67 -13.98 -16.63
N LYS A 26 8.87 -15.01 -16.35
CA LYS A 26 7.64 -14.87 -15.55
C LYS A 26 7.93 -14.47 -14.11
N SER A 27 9.07 -14.88 -13.55
CA SER A 27 9.49 -14.49 -12.21
C SER A 27 9.80 -13.01 -12.13
N ILE A 28 10.42 -12.46 -13.18
CA ILE A 28 10.70 -11.02 -13.28
C ILE A 28 9.39 -10.23 -13.40
N GLU A 29 8.48 -10.65 -14.28
CA GLU A 29 7.16 -9.99 -14.44
C GLU A 29 6.37 -10.00 -13.11
N LYS A 30 6.30 -11.15 -12.44
CA LYS A 30 5.61 -11.29 -11.15
C LYS A 30 6.25 -10.46 -10.05
N PHE A 31 7.57 -10.35 -10.04
CA PHE A 31 8.29 -9.51 -9.09
C PHE A 31 7.95 -8.03 -9.29
N GLU A 32 7.97 -7.53 -10.54
CA GLU A 32 7.58 -6.15 -10.83
C GLU A 32 6.14 -5.84 -10.42
N ASP A 33 5.21 -6.76 -10.71
CA ASP A 33 3.82 -6.63 -10.28
C ASP A 33 3.69 -6.63 -8.74
N GLY A 34 4.44 -7.50 -8.06
CA GLY A 34 4.50 -7.55 -6.61
C GLY A 34 4.99 -6.24 -5.99
N VAL A 35 6.05 -5.63 -6.55
CA VAL A 35 6.59 -4.35 -6.09
C VAL A 35 5.58 -3.23 -6.25
N LYS A 36 4.91 -3.11 -7.41
CA LYS A 36 3.88 -2.09 -7.66
C LYS A 36 2.70 -2.24 -6.71
N LEU A 37 2.30 -3.48 -6.45
CA LEU A 37 1.17 -3.77 -5.57
C LEU A 37 1.51 -3.49 -4.10
N ALA A 38 2.73 -3.80 -3.66
CA ALA A 38 3.23 -3.47 -2.34
C ALA A 38 3.25 -1.95 -2.10
N ASP A 39 3.74 -1.17 -3.06
CA ASP A 39 3.70 0.30 -3.01
C ASP A 39 2.26 0.83 -2.87
N THR A 40 1.31 0.24 -3.59
CA THR A 40 -0.12 0.58 -3.50
C THR A 40 -0.70 0.30 -2.11
N CYS A 41 -0.32 -0.83 -1.49
CA CYS A 41 -0.72 -1.17 -0.12
C CYS A 41 -0.15 -0.16 0.90
N ILE A 42 1.11 0.21 0.77
CA ILE A 42 1.77 1.21 1.64
C ILE A 42 1.05 2.56 1.54
N LYS A 43 0.78 3.04 0.33
CA LYS A 43 0.03 4.29 0.09
C LYS A 43 -1.37 4.27 0.69
N SER A 44 -2.06 3.12 0.61
CA SER A 44 -3.37 2.95 1.24
C SER A 44 -3.31 3.06 2.76
N LEU A 45 -2.32 2.41 3.39
CA LEU A 45 -2.10 2.47 4.82
C LEU A 45 -1.76 3.88 5.29
N ASP A 46 -0.92 4.61 4.56
CA ASP A 46 -0.56 5.98 4.91
C ASP A 46 -1.75 6.94 4.79
N SER A 47 -2.61 6.77 3.79
CA SER A 47 -3.87 7.51 3.67
C SER A 47 -4.80 7.23 4.87
N MET A 48 -4.89 5.97 5.29
CA MET A 48 -5.66 5.58 6.47
C MET A 48 -5.07 6.18 7.76
N LYS A 49 -3.75 6.12 7.95
CA LYS A 49 -3.07 6.75 9.10
C LYS A 49 -3.34 8.25 9.16
N LYS A 50 -3.20 8.97 8.05
CA LYS A 50 -3.49 10.41 7.98
C LYS A 50 -4.93 10.71 8.39
N LYS A 51 -5.91 9.92 7.93
CA LYS A 51 -7.32 10.07 8.35
C LYS A 51 -7.50 9.85 9.86
N ILE A 52 -6.87 8.82 10.42
CA ILE A 52 -6.91 8.54 11.87
C ILE A 52 -6.28 9.70 12.65
N GLU A 53 -5.14 10.22 12.21
CA GLU A 53 -4.49 11.36 12.86
C GLU A 53 -5.39 12.61 12.87
N VAL A 54 -6.09 12.91 11.76
CA VAL A 54 -7.04 14.03 11.69
C VAL A 54 -8.18 13.84 12.70
N ILE A 55 -8.75 12.64 12.78
CA ILE A 55 -9.86 12.33 13.70
C ILE A 55 -9.39 12.38 15.17
N SER A 56 -8.20 11.86 15.47
CA SER A 56 -7.62 11.86 16.81
C SER A 56 -7.33 13.29 17.29
N LYS A 57 -6.77 14.14 16.43
CA LYS A 57 -6.50 15.56 16.71
C LYS A 57 -7.79 16.38 16.89
N ALA A 58 -8.91 15.96 16.29
CA ALA A 58 -10.21 16.61 16.47
C ALA A 58 -10.82 16.35 17.87
N LYS A 59 -10.45 15.27 18.56
CA LYS A 59 -10.95 14.97 19.92
C LYS A 59 -10.30 15.82 21.03
N ASP A 60 -9.18 16.49 20.76
CA ASP A 60 -8.40 17.26 21.76
C ASP A 60 -8.66 18.78 21.73
N GLY A 61 -9.69 19.25 21.03
CA GLY A 61 -10.26 20.60 21.19
C GLY A 61 -9.43 21.79 20.66
N LYS A 62 -8.25 21.58 20.05
CA LYS A 62 -7.45 22.67 19.45
C LYS A 62 -7.12 22.37 17.99
N ILE A 63 -7.97 22.88 17.10
CA ILE A 63 -7.77 22.81 15.65
C ILE A 63 -6.69 23.83 15.26
N LYS A 64 -5.52 23.36 14.82
CA LYS A 64 -4.62 24.13 13.94
C LYS A 64 -4.46 23.38 12.63
N ILE A 65 -5.02 23.98 11.59
CA ILE A 65 -4.93 23.50 10.21
C ILE A 65 -3.62 24.05 9.65
N MET A 66 -2.71 23.19 9.24
CA MET A 66 -1.70 23.56 8.24
C MET A 66 -1.95 22.68 7.02
N PRO A 67 -2.10 23.28 5.82
CA PRO A 67 -2.20 22.51 4.59
C PRO A 67 -0.93 21.66 4.43
N PHE A 68 -1.11 20.41 3.98
CA PHE A 68 0.01 19.63 3.46
C PHE A 68 0.40 20.27 2.13
N GLU A 69 1.46 21.07 2.13
CA GLU A 69 2.11 21.50 0.89
C GLU A 69 2.83 20.28 0.29
N GLU A 70 2.24 19.68 -0.75
CA GLU A 70 3.03 19.00 -1.77
C GLU A 70 3.79 20.08 -2.52
N LYS A 71 5.07 20.28 -2.18
CA LYS A 71 6.00 20.92 -3.10
C LYS A 71 6.46 19.88 -4.10
N GLU A 72 6.12 20.13 -5.37
CA GLU A 72 6.71 19.51 -6.55
C GLU A 72 8.25 19.48 -6.51
#